data_AF-A0AAV5LH41-F1
#
_entry.id   AF-A0AAV5LH41-F1
#
_cell.length_a   1.000
_cell.length_b   1.000
_cell.length_c   1.000
_cell.angle_alpha   90.00
_cell.angle_beta   90.00
_cell.angle_gamma   90.00
#
_symmetry.space_group_name_H-M   'P 1'
#
loop_
_entity.id
_entity.type
_entity.pdbx_description
1 polymer ?
#
loop_
_entity_poly.entity_id
_entity_poly.type
_entity_poly.pdbx_seq_one_letter_code
_entity_poly.pdbx_strand_id
1 'polypeptide(L)'
;MVLSWLLNAVTKEIANSVVFMKTARAVWLDLKERYSQHNAPRVFEIQRSIVNHMQRNDSITTYHTMLKSLWDELSIYNTYPTCTCGTMSEIIQLEEQGHLMQFLMGLNESYSNLRSQILVMSPLPTVTKALSLVLQDERQCSIQVFSQPPYPEQSTMAASNVQRSYSGYRQSQSFKNKGTRPFYHCDFCGMDGHSESRCHKKPGNSNFPQRRETREFHYDCRIDL
;
A
#
# COMPACT_ATOMS: atom_id res chain seq x y z
N MET A 1 19.74 52.29 -1.23
CA MET A 1 18.34 51.81 -1.19
C MET A 1 18.20 50.41 -0.58
N VAL A 2 19.03 49.40 -0.90
CA VAL A 2 18.88 48.04 -0.34
C VAL A 2 19.20 47.96 1.17
N LEU A 3 20.21 48.71 1.65
CA LEU A 3 20.63 48.68 3.06
C LEU A 3 19.52 49.14 4.01
N SER A 4 18.81 50.23 3.67
CA SER A 4 17.70 50.73 4.48
C SER A 4 16.51 49.78 4.49
N TRP A 5 16.26 49.05 3.40
CA TRP A 5 15.24 48.00 3.36
C TRP A 5 15.56 46.86 4.32
N LEU A 6 16.81 46.39 4.34
CA LEU A 6 17.26 45.35 5.26
C LEU A 6 17.12 45.78 6.73
N LEU A 7 17.53 47.01 7.07
CA LEU A 7 17.42 47.54 8.43
C LEU A 7 15.96 47.69 8.89
N ASN A 8 15.03 47.98 7.97
CA ASN A 8 13.61 48.10 8.27
C ASN A 8 12.86 46.75 8.27
N ALA A 9 13.45 45.70 7.69
CA ALA A 9 12.85 44.37 7.61
C ALA A 9 13.15 43.50 8.84
N VAL A 10 14.10 43.92 9.70
CA VAL A 10 14.49 43.19 10.91
C VAL A 10 14.00 43.91 12.17
N THR A 11 14.00 43.21 13.30
CA THR A 11 13.67 43.84 14.59
C THR A 11 14.70 44.91 14.96
N LYS A 12 14.30 45.89 15.77
CA LYS A 12 15.17 47.01 16.17
C LYS A 12 16.49 46.55 16.81
N GLU A 13 16.44 45.47 17.58
CA GLU A 13 17.62 44.86 18.22
C GLU A 13 18.62 44.36 17.19
N ILE A 14 18.14 43.64 16.17
CA ILE A 14 18.97 43.13 15.07
C ILE A 14 19.50 44.29 14.22
N ALA A 15 18.65 45.28 13.90
CA ALA A 15 19.04 46.47 13.14
C ALA A 15 20.18 47.23 13.83
N ASN A 16 20.10 47.43 15.15
CA ASN A 16 21.14 48.10 15.93
C ASN A 16 22.47 47.33 15.90
N SER A 17 22.45 46.00 15.82
CA SER A 17 23.66 45.18 15.75
C SER A 17 24.41 45.26 14.41
N VAL A 18 23.74 45.73 13.35
CA VAL A 18 24.30 45.82 11.99
C VAL A 18 24.29 47.24 11.41
N VAL A 19 23.81 48.25 12.17
CA VAL A 19 23.60 49.63 11.71
C VAL A 19 24.90 50.32 11.23
N PHE A 20 26.05 49.93 11.79
CA PHE A 20 27.35 50.49 11.43
C PHE A 20 27.99 49.84 10.19
N MET A 21 27.36 48.80 9.62
CA MET A 21 27.87 48.14 8.43
C MET A 21 27.63 48.98 7.18
N LYS A 22 28.68 49.14 6.36
CA LYS A 22 28.69 50.08 5.24
C LYS A 22 27.98 49.58 3.98
N THR A 23 27.71 48.28 3.87
CA THR A 23 27.12 47.70 2.65
C THR A 23 25.99 46.74 2.99
N ALA A 24 24.97 46.70 2.13
CA ALA A 24 23.87 45.74 2.25
C ALA A 24 24.36 44.29 2.17
N ARG A 25 25.43 44.03 1.40
CA ARG A 25 26.06 42.71 1.32
C ARG A 25 26.68 42.29 2.65
N ALA A 26 27.37 43.19 3.34
CA ALA A 26 27.96 42.88 4.65
C ALA A 26 26.87 42.57 5.68
N VAL A 27 25.80 43.38 5.72
CA VAL A 27 24.63 43.11 6.58
C VAL A 27 24.03 41.74 6.26
N TRP A 28 23.79 41.44 4.98
CA TRP A 28 23.23 40.15 4.59
C TRP A 28 24.11 38.96 4.99
N LEU A 29 25.42 39.05 4.76
CA LEU A 29 26.35 37.96 5.11
C LEU A 29 26.43 37.74 6.62
N ASP A 30 26.43 38.80 7.41
CA ASP A 30 26.43 38.72 8.87
C ASP A 30 25.11 38.15 9.42
N LEU A 31 23.96 38.62 8.92
CA LEU A 31 22.67 38.05 9.28
C LEU A 31 22.57 36.59 8.86
N LYS A 32 23.08 36.25 7.68
CA LYS A 32 23.17 34.86 7.22
C LYS A 32 24.05 34.07 8.18
N GLU A 33 25.27 34.48 8.48
CA GLU A 33 26.16 33.74 9.38
C GLU A 33 25.55 33.52 10.78
N ARG A 34 24.92 34.54 11.36
CA ARG A 34 24.34 34.47 12.71
C ARG A 34 23.03 33.66 12.76
N TYR A 35 22.19 33.75 11.73
CA TYR A 35 20.82 33.24 11.76
C TYR A 35 20.52 32.16 10.72
N SER A 36 21.43 31.89 9.77
CA SER A 36 21.30 30.80 8.80
C SER A 36 21.77 29.47 9.37
N GLN A 37 21.76 29.30 10.70
CA GLN A 37 22.02 27.99 11.28
C GLN A 37 21.14 26.96 10.56
N HIS A 38 21.76 25.87 10.12
CA HIS A 38 21.02 24.69 9.72
C HIS A 38 20.15 24.34 10.92
N ASN A 39 18.85 24.57 10.81
CA ASN A 39 17.90 24.28 11.88
C ASN A 39 17.77 22.75 11.98
N ALA A 40 18.84 22.06 12.41
CA ALA A 40 18.88 20.62 12.58
C ALA A 40 17.71 20.11 13.45
N PRO A 41 17.29 20.81 14.52
CA PRO A 41 16.06 20.48 15.23
C PRO A 41 14.81 20.53 14.33
N ARG A 42 14.70 21.55 13.46
CA ARG A 42 13.59 21.67 12.51
C ARG A 42 13.61 20.59 11.44
N VAL A 43 14.78 20.29 10.89
CA VAL A 43 14.97 19.17 9.94
C VAL A 43 14.54 17.86 10.60
N PHE A 44 14.96 17.62 11.85
CA PHE A 44 14.56 16.47 12.62
C PHE A 44 13.04 16.40 12.84
N GLU A 45 12.40 17.53 13.21
CA GLU A 45 10.94 17.62 13.35
C GLU A 45 10.21 17.28 12.04
N ILE A 46 10.66 17.83 10.92
CA ILE A 46 10.07 17.60 9.59
C ILE A 46 10.23 16.12 9.21
N GLN A 47 11.43 15.56 9.33
CA GLN A 47 11.70 14.15 9.04
C GLN A 47 10.84 13.23 9.91
N ARG A 48 10.76 13.52 11.22
CA ARG A 48 9.87 12.78 12.13
C ARG A 48 8.41 12.90 11.71
N SER A 49 7.97 14.08 11.27
CA SER A 49 6.61 14.29 10.80
C SER A 49 6.31 13.48 9.54
N ILE A 50 7.22 13.46 8.57
CA ILE A 50 7.13 12.67 7.34
C ILE A 50 6.97 11.18 7.67
N VAL A 51 7.86 10.62 8.50
CA VAL A 51 7.84 9.19 8.85
C VAL A 51 6.55 8.78 9.58
N ASN A 52 6.00 9.68 10.40
CA ASN A 52 4.78 9.41 11.16
C ASN A 52 3.49 9.84 10.44
N HIS A 53 3.58 10.43 9.25
CA HIS A 53 2.43 10.90 8.49
C HIS A 53 1.76 9.74 7.77
N MET A 54 0.51 9.47 8.13
CA MET A 54 -0.32 8.42 7.56
C MET A 54 -1.67 9.00 7.18
N GLN A 55 -2.30 8.46 6.14
CA GLN A 55 -3.60 8.91 5.63
C GLN A 55 -4.68 8.91 6.72
N ARG A 56 -4.81 7.82 7.50
CA ARG A 56 -5.82 7.67 8.56
C ARG A 56 -7.22 7.96 8.03
N ASN A 57 -7.87 9.02 8.52
CA ASN A 57 -9.22 9.42 8.13
C ASN A 57 -9.24 10.54 7.07
N ASP A 58 -8.07 10.99 6.62
CA ASP A 58 -7.97 12.06 5.63
C ASP A 58 -8.22 11.52 4.22
N SER A 59 -8.73 12.38 3.33
CA SER A 59 -8.79 12.05 1.91
C SER A 59 -7.38 11.89 1.35
N ILE A 60 -7.22 11.11 0.27
CA ILE A 60 -5.93 10.94 -0.39
C ILE A 60 -5.33 12.28 -0.83
N THR A 61 -6.16 13.18 -1.33
CA THR A 61 -5.74 14.53 -1.75
C THR A 61 -5.17 15.34 -0.58
N THR A 62 -5.81 15.26 0.60
CA THR A 62 -5.36 15.98 1.80
C THR A 62 -4.06 15.40 2.32
N TYR A 63 -4.00 14.06 2.43
CA TYR A 63 -2.80 13.31 2.81
C TYR A 63 -1.60 13.65 1.91
N HIS A 64 -1.77 13.56 0.59
CA HIS A 64 -0.70 13.88 -0.36
C HIS A 64 -0.27 15.36 -0.26
N THR A 65 -1.21 16.29 -0.10
CA THR A 65 -0.90 17.72 -0.02
C THR A 65 -0.08 18.05 1.22
N MET A 66 -0.43 17.46 2.37
CA MET A 66 0.32 17.63 3.61
C MET A 66 1.72 17.02 3.50
N LEU A 67 1.82 15.81 2.95
CA LEU A 67 3.10 15.14 2.75
C LEU A 67 4.00 15.95 1.79
N LYS A 68 3.43 16.47 0.69
CA LYS A 68 4.12 17.36 -0.24
C LYS A 68 4.61 18.64 0.43
N SER A 69 3.80 19.25 1.29
CA SER A 69 4.24 20.44 2.04
C SER A 69 5.45 20.14 2.94
N LEU A 70 5.51 18.97 3.56
CA LEU A 70 6.65 18.57 4.39
C LEU A 70 7.92 18.35 3.56
N TRP A 71 7.80 17.72 2.37
CA TRP A 71 8.94 17.57 1.44
C TRP A 71 9.42 18.92 0.91
N ASP A 72 8.49 19.78 0.50
CA ASP A 72 8.81 21.12 0.00
C ASP A 72 9.50 21.94 1.11
N GLU A 73 9.05 21.84 2.37
CA GLU A 73 9.74 22.46 3.51
C GLU A 73 11.13 21.87 3.76
N LEU A 74 11.28 20.54 3.70
CA LEU A 74 12.58 19.87 3.87
C LEU A 74 13.58 20.29 2.78
N SER A 75 13.10 20.48 1.55
CA SER A 75 13.93 20.89 0.41
C SER A 75 14.64 22.23 0.62
N ILE A 76 14.07 23.12 1.45
CA ILE A 76 14.68 24.41 1.82
C ILE A 76 15.99 24.20 2.59
N TYR A 77 16.09 23.10 3.34
CA TYR A 77 17.26 22.76 4.15
C TYR A 77 18.25 21.87 3.42
N ASN A 78 17.83 21.21 2.33
CA ASN A 78 18.70 20.39 1.48
C ASN A 78 19.61 21.29 0.64
N THR A 79 20.87 21.40 1.06
CA THR A 79 21.89 22.13 0.29
C THR A 79 22.64 21.17 -0.61
N TYR A 80 22.29 21.13 -1.88
CA TYR A 80 23.04 20.37 -2.86
C TYR A 80 24.20 21.21 -3.42
N PRO A 81 25.43 20.68 -3.48
CA PRO A 81 26.51 21.37 -4.15
C PRO A 81 26.16 21.53 -5.64
N THR A 82 26.44 22.69 -6.21
CA THR A 82 26.28 22.91 -7.64
C THR A 82 27.28 22.04 -8.40
N CYS A 83 26.84 20.89 -8.93
CA CYS A 83 27.65 20.08 -9.84
C CYS A 83 27.20 20.26 -11.28
N THR A 84 28.14 20.31 -12.21
CA THR A 84 27.93 20.19 -13.66
C THR A 84 27.94 18.72 -14.13
N CYS A 85 28.15 17.79 -13.20
CA CYS A 85 28.12 16.37 -13.45
C CYS A 85 26.68 15.83 -13.42
N GLY A 86 26.36 14.87 -14.30
CA GLY A 86 25.02 14.26 -14.41
C GLY A 86 24.51 13.57 -13.14
N THR A 87 25.34 13.44 -12.10
CA THR A 87 25.00 12.83 -10.81
C THR A 87 23.90 13.59 -10.07
N MET A 88 23.71 14.90 -10.32
CA MET A 88 22.60 15.66 -9.74
C MET A 88 21.25 15.11 -10.19
N SER A 89 21.15 14.65 -11.44
CA SER A 89 19.93 14.02 -11.95
C SER A 89 19.62 12.70 -11.23
N GLU A 90 20.65 11.92 -10.89
CA GLU A 90 20.50 10.66 -10.16
C GLU A 90 20.07 10.90 -8.72
N ILE A 91 20.61 11.92 -8.06
CA ILE A 91 20.20 12.32 -6.70
C ILE A 91 18.73 12.73 -6.67
N ILE A 92 18.30 13.57 -7.62
CA ILE A 92 16.90 14.00 -7.73
C ILE A 92 16.00 12.78 -7.98
N GLN A 93 16.41 11.85 -8.84
CA GLN A 93 15.64 10.64 -9.11
C GLN A 93 15.51 9.73 -7.87
N LEU A 94 16.58 9.60 -7.08
CA LEU A 94 16.54 8.86 -5.82
C LEU A 94 15.63 9.54 -4.79
N GLU A 95 15.63 10.88 -4.72
CA GLU A 95 14.73 11.65 -3.86
C GLU A 95 13.26 11.43 -4.27
N GLU A 96 12.95 11.47 -5.57
CA GLU A 96 11.61 11.17 -6.07
C GLU A 96 11.13 9.75 -5.75
N GLN A 97 12.04 8.76 -5.82
CA GLN A 97 11.74 7.38 -5.42
C GLN A 97 11.50 7.26 -3.91
N GLY A 98 12.26 8.01 -3.10
CA GLY A 98 12.05 8.11 -1.66
C GLY A 98 10.67 8.68 -1.32
N HIS A 99 10.26 9.75 -2.00
CA HIS A 99 8.93 10.34 -1.86
C HIS A 99 7.82 9.36 -2.25
N LEU A 100 7.99 8.59 -3.33
CA LEU A 100 7.04 7.54 -3.72
C LEU A 100 6.89 6.50 -2.60
N MET A 101 8.00 6.01 -2.06
CA MET A 101 7.95 5.00 -1.01
C MET A 101 7.25 5.53 0.25
N GLN A 102 7.57 6.75 0.67
CA GLN A 102 6.92 7.40 1.82
C GLN A 102 5.41 7.58 1.60
N PHE A 103 5.00 8.00 0.40
CA PHE A 103 3.59 8.10 0.03
C PHE A 103 2.89 6.74 0.14
N LEU A 104 3.46 5.67 -0.46
CA LEU A 104 2.85 4.35 -0.43
C LEU A 104 2.82 3.73 0.98
N MET A 105 3.82 4.00 1.81
CA MET A 105 3.88 3.49 3.20
C MET A 105 2.80 4.11 4.10
N GLY A 106 2.45 5.39 3.90
CA GLY A 106 1.44 6.06 4.72
C GLY A 106 0.00 5.88 4.25
N LEU A 107 -0.24 5.28 3.08
CA LEU A 107 -1.59 4.94 2.61
C LEU A 107 -2.25 3.88 3.52
N ASN A 108 -3.59 3.94 3.61
CA ASN A 108 -4.37 2.97 4.37
C ASN A 108 -4.30 1.55 3.78
N GLU A 109 -4.55 0.54 4.62
CA GLU A 109 -4.53 -0.87 4.23
C GLU A 109 -5.57 -1.25 3.16
N SER A 110 -6.60 -0.43 2.97
CA SER A 110 -7.56 -0.55 1.85
C SER A 110 -6.86 -0.52 0.49
N TYR A 111 -5.72 0.16 0.37
CA TYR A 111 -4.95 0.26 -0.88
C TYR A 111 -3.81 -0.76 -0.97
N SER A 112 -3.75 -1.77 -0.08
CA SER A 112 -2.70 -2.81 -0.05
C SER A 112 -2.47 -3.50 -1.42
N ASN A 113 -3.55 -3.85 -2.11
CA ASN A 113 -3.48 -4.43 -3.45
C ASN A 113 -2.87 -3.48 -4.47
N LEU A 114 -3.30 -2.22 -4.47
CA LEU A 114 -2.78 -1.20 -5.37
C LEU A 114 -1.31 -0.88 -5.09
N ARG A 115 -0.91 -0.81 -3.80
CA ARG A 115 0.50 -0.67 -3.40
C ARG A 115 1.35 -1.79 -4.02
N SER A 116 0.89 -3.04 -3.89
CA SER A 116 1.59 -4.21 -4.43
C SER A 116 1.71 -4.13 -5.96
N GLN A 117 0.66 -3.70 -6.65
CA GLN A 117 0.68 -3.51 -8.09
C GLN A 117 1.69 -2.42 -8.52
N ILE A 118 1.69 -1.27 -7.83
CA ILE A 118 2.59 -0.15 -8.11
C ILE A 118 4.05 -0.56 -7.92
N LEU A 119 4.36 -1.32 -6.86
CA LEU A 119 5.72 -1.74 -6.53
C LEU A 119 6.34 -2.72 -7.55
N VAL A 120 5.51 -3.41 -8.35
CA VAL A 120 5.96 -4.34 -9.40
C VAL A 120 6.09 -3.66 -10.76
N MET A 121 5.70 -2.39 -10.89
CA MET A 121 5.86 -1.62 -12.14
C MET A 121 7.35 -1.36 -12.44
N SER A 122 7.74 -1.52 -13.72
CA SER A 122 9.07 -1.15 -14.22
C SER A 122 8.95 -0.27 -15.47
N PRO A 123 9.46 0.98 -15.45
CA PRO A 123 10.06 1.68 -14.30
C PRO A 123 9.03 2.05 -13.23
N LEU A 124 9.49 2.27 -11.98
CA LEU A 124 8.63 2.76 -10.90
C LEU A 124 7.98 4.10 -11.30
N PRO A 125 6.69 4.30 -11.02
CA PRO A 125 5.99 5.52 -11.38
C PRO A 125 6.43 6.70 -10.50
N THR A 126 6.24 7.92 -10.99
CA THR A 126 6.39 9.12 -10.15
C THR A 126 5.28 9.20 -9.10
N VAL A 127 5.49 9.99 -8.04
CA VAL A 127 4.48 10.23 -6.99
C VAL A 127 3.16 10.71 -7.58
N THR A 128 3.21 11.63 -8.55
CA THR A 128 2.02 12.16 -9.23
C THR A 128 1.25 11.08 -9.99
N LYS A 129 1.97 10.17 -10.66
CA LYS A 129 1.34 9.04 -11.35
C LYS A 129 0.74 8.06 -10.35
N ALA A 130 1.44 7.75 -9.26
CA ALA A 130 0.89 6.91 -8.19
C ALA A 130 -0.38 7.53 -7.59
N LEU A 131 -0.38 8.83 -7.27
CA LEU A 131 -1.57 9.56 -6.81
C LEU A 131 -2.74 9.41 -7.79
N SER A 132 -2.50 9.57 -9.09
CA SER A 132 -3.56 9.43 -10.11
C SER A 132 -4.15 8.01 -10.15
N LEU A 133 -3.32 6.98 -9.99
CA LEU A 133 -3.77 5.59 -9.94
C LEU A 133 -4.64 5.34 -8.70
N VAL A 134 -4.27 5.90 -7.55
CA VAL A 134 -5.06 5.71 -6.32
C VAL A 134 -6.39 6.45 -6.40
N LEU A 135 -6.41 7.68 -6.94
CA LEU A 135 -7.66 8.40 -7.17
C LEU A 135 -8.57 7.68 -8.20
N GLN A 136 -7.99 7.01 -9.19
CA GLN A 136 -8.74 6.20 -10.13
C GLN A 136 -9.35 4.95 -9.45
N ASP A 137 -8.58 4.28 -8.60
CA ASP A 137 -9.03 3.13 -7.81
C ASP A 137 -10.20 3.50 -6.88
N GLU A 138 -10.13 4.64 -6.17
CA GLU A 138 -11.26 5.14 -5.36
C GLU A 138 -12.55 5.29 -6.15
N ARG A 139 -12.45 5.83 -7.38
CA ARG A 139 -13.60 5.99 -8.26
C ARG A 139 -14.15 4.64 -8.72
N GLN A 140 -13.29 3.68 -9.04
CA GLN A 140 -13.71 2.33 -9.45
C GLN A 140 -14.37 1.54 -8.32
N CYS A 141 -13.82 1.59 -7.10
CA CYS A 141 -14.44 1.00 -5.92
C CYS A 141 -15.81 1.62 -5.64
N SER A 142 -15.96 2.94 -5.79
CA SER A 142 -17.27 3.60 -5.61
C SER A 142 -18.31 3.04 -6.57
N ILE A 143 -17.95 2.77 -7.82
CA ILE A 143 -18.85 2.22 -8.85
C ILE A 143 -19.25 0.77 -8.53
N GLN A 144 -18.32 -0.06 -8.05
CA GLN A 144 -18.61 -1.46 -7.72
C GLN A 144 -19.59 -1.59 -6.54
N VAL A 145 -19.55 -0.67 -5.58
CA VAL A 145 -20.50 -0.65 -4.44
C VAL A 145 -21.93 -0.36 -4.89
N PHE A 146 -22.12 0.46 -5.94
CA PHE A 146 -23.45 0.71 -6.54
C PHE A 146 -23.93 -0.39 -7.48
N SER A 147 -23.08 -1.36 -7.83
CA SER A 147 -23.38 -2.40 -8.81
C SER A 147 -23.87 -3.72 -8.18
N GLN A 148 -24.08 -3.78 -6.86
CA GLN A 148 -24.77 -4.90 -6.23
C GLN A 148 -26.28 -4.70 -6.36
N PRO A 149 -26.99 -5.40 -7.26
CA PRO A 149 -28.44 -5.43 -7.18
C PRO A 149 -28.85 -6.09 -5.86
N PRO A 150 -29.83 -5.54 -5.11
CA PRO A 150 -30.58 -6.35 -4.18
C PRO A 150 -31.23 -7.44 -5.02
N TYR A 151 -30.99 -8.70 -4.65
CA TYR A 151 -31.67 -9.89 -5.13
C TYR A 151 -33.02 -9.62 -5.83
N PRO A 152 -33.24 -10.28 -6.97
CA PRO A 152 -34.55 -10.89 -7.16
C PRO A 152 -34.40 -12.39 -7.39
N GLU A 153 -35.24 -13.09 -6.63
CA GLU A 153 -35.56 -14.48 -6.74
C GLU A 153 -36.01 -14.85 -8.17
N GLN A 154 -35.76 -16.12 -8.52
CA GLN A 154 -36.47 -16.92 -9.52
C GLN A 154 -36.45 -16.47 -10.98
N SER A 155 -35.71 -17.21 -11.80
CA SER A 155 -36.14 -17.53 -13.17
C SER A 155 -35.70 -18.93 -13.58
N THR A 156 -36.71 -19.72 -13.87
CA THR A 156 -36.83 -21.08 -14.39
C THR A 156 -35.95 -21.44 -15.59
N MET A 157 -35.41 -22.67 -15.60
CA MET A 157 -35.30 -23.50 -16.81
C MET A 157 -36.04 -24.81 -16.53
N ALA A 158 -37.34 -24.82 -16.82
CA ALA A 158 -38.17 -26.02 -16.80
C ALA A 158 -37.89 -26.83 -18.08
N ALA A 159 -37.11 -27.90 -17.97
CA ALA A 159 -37.08 -28.94 -18.99
C ALA A 159 -38.29 -29.86 -18.76
N SER A 160 -39.33 -29.66 -19.57
CA SER A 160 -40.48 -30.54 -19.67
C SER A 160 -40.06 -31.89 -20.21
N ASN A 161 -40.16 -32.95 -19.40
CA ASN A 161 -40.31 -34.32 -19.90
C ASN A 161 -41.41 -35.02 -19.12
N VAL A 162 -42.56 -35.11 -19.78
CA VAL A 162 -43.74 -35.86 -19.38
C VAL A 162 -43.49 -37.34 -19.69
N GLN A 163 -43.38 -38.20 -18.68
CA GLN A 163 -43.85 -39.58 -18.76
C GLN A 163 -44.44 -40.04 -17.42
N ARG A 164 -45.72 -40.43 -17.49
CA ARG A 164 -46.52 -41.06 -16.43
C ARG A 164 -45.98 -42.46 -16.12
N SER A 165 -45.98 -42.87 -14.85
CA SER A 165 -47.00 -43.80 -14.30
C SER A 165 -46.61 -44.41 -12.94
N TYR A 166 -47.58 -44.39 -12.03
CA TYR A 166 -47.92 -45.36 -10.97
C TYR A 166 -47.24 -45.33 -9.59
N SER A 167 -48.00 -44.73 -8.64
CA SER A 167 -48.40 -45.19 -7.30
C SER A 167 -47.35 -45.53 -6.23
N GLY A 168 -47.43 -44.84 -5.09
CA GLY A 168 -46.80 -45.24 -3.83
C GLY A 168 -46.83 -44.13 -2.78
N TYR A 169 -47.89 -44.09 -1.98
CA TYR A 169 -48.11 -43.20 -0.83
C TYR A 169 -47.02 -43.37 0.26
N ARG A 170 -46.45 -42.28 0.79
CA ARG A 170 -46.43 -41.98 2.25
C ARG A 170 -45.70 -40.67 2.58
N GLN A 171 -46.34 -39.97 3.50
CA GLN A 171 -46.08 -38.67 4.08
C GLN A 171 -45.11 -38.80 5.26
N SER A 172 -44.18 -37.86 5.44
CA SER A 172 -43.87 -37.32 6.78
C SER A 172 -43.01 -36.06 6.69
N GLN A 173 -43.38 -35.11 7.54
CA GLN A 173 -42.80 -33.80 7.68
C GLN A 173 -41.43 -33.83 8.40
N SER A 174 -40.64 -32.80 8.12
CA SER A 174 -40.02 -31.91 9.10
C SER A 174 -38.53 -32.05 9.46
N PHE A 175 -37.98 -30.84 9.65
CA PHE A 175 -36.85 -30.40 10.46
C PHE A 175 -35.44 -30.27 9.83
N LYS A 176 -34.97 -29.02 9.90
CA LYS A 176 -33.59 -28.54 9.86
C LYS A 176 -32.69 -29.39 10.77
N ASN A 177 -31.50 -29.80 10.31
CA ASN A 177 -30.26 -29.58 11.06
C ASN A 177 -28.97 -29.89 10.28
N LYS A 178 -27.91 -29.23 10.76
CA LYS A 178 -26.53 -29.18 10.30
C LYS A 178 -25.88 -30.54 10.04
N GLY A 179 -25.11 -30.58 8.95
CA GLY A 179 -23.85 -31.30 8.75
C GLY A 179 -23.63 -32.67 9.39
N THR A 180 -23.61 -33.72 8.57
CA THR A 180 -22.85 -34.96 8.79
C THR A 180 -22.67 -35.64 7.44
N ARG A 181 -21.42 -35.67 6.93
CA ARG A 181 -21.08 -36.45 5.72
C ARG A 181 -21.22 -37.95 6.05
N PRO A 182 -21.74 -38.81 5.16
CA PRO A 182 -21.79 -40.25 5.43
C PRO A 182 -20.37 -40.81 5.60
N PHE A 183 -20.11 -41.46 6.74
CA PHE A 183 -18.89 -42.23 6.99
C PHE A 183 -18.93 -43.49 6.14
N TYR A 184 -18.34 -43.45 4.95
CA TYR A 184 -18.10 -44.65 4.16
C TYR A 184 -16.84 -45.33 4.69
N HIS A 185 -16.98 -46.49 5.34
CA HIS A 185 -15.86 -47.31 5.77
C HIS A 185 -15.43 -48.24 4.63
N CYS A 186 -14.12 -48.34 4.38
CA CYS A 186 -13.58 -49.26 3.39
C CYS A 186 -13.07 -50.54 4.05
N ASP A 187 -13.79 -51.66 3.84
CA ASP A 187 -13.43 -52.97 4.41
C ASP A 187 -12.08 -53.53 3.92
N PHE A 188 -11.54 -53.01 2.81
CA PHE A 188 -10.27 -53.46 2.24
C PHE A 188 -9.03 -52.75 2.82
N CYS A 189 -9.14 -51.46 3.15
CA CYS A 189 -8.00 -50.68 3.68
C CYS A 189 -8.18 -50.20 5.12
N GLY A 190 -9.37 -50.40 5.69
CA GLY A 190 -9.73 -50.01 7.04
C GLY A 190 -9.83 -48.50 7.28
N MET A 191 -9.85 -47.69 6.21
CA MET A 191 -9.93 -46.22 6.31
C MET A 191 -11.34 -45.70 5.98
N ASP A 192 -11.78 -44.71 6.76
CA ASP A 192 -13.05 -44.03 6.56
C ASP A 192 -12.98 -42.94 5.49
N GLY A 193 -14.11 -42.65 4.85
CA GLY A 193 -14.29 -41.61 3.84
C GLY A 193 -14.44 -42.11 2.40
N HIS A 194 -14.38 -43.42 2.13
CA HIS A 194 -14.61 -43.99 0.80
C HIS A 194 -15.11 -45.44 0.86
N SER A 195 -15.83 -45.89 -0.18
CA SER A 195 -16.28 -47.27 -0.33
C SER A 195 -15.18 -48.16 -0.92
N GLU A 196 -15.30 -49.48 -0.76
CA GLU A 196 -14.36 -50.49 -1.26
C GLU A 196 -14.07 -50.38 -2.77
N SER A 197 -15.07 -49.96 -3.55
CA SER A 197 -14.96 -49.72 -5.00
C SER A 197 -14.07 -48.54 -5.40
N ARG A 198 -13.79 -47.61 -4.47
CA ARG A 198 -12.94 -46.43 -4.68
C ARG A 198 -11.65 -46.48 -3.84
N CYS A 199 -11.28 -47.66 -3.37
CA CYS A 199 -10.08 -47.83 -2.56
C CYS A 199 -8.79 -47.68 -3.39
N HIS A 200 -7.94 -46.74 -3.00
CA HIS A 200 -6.68 -46.43 -3.68
C HIS A 200 -5.61 -47.54 -3.53
N LYS A 201 -5.81 -48.49 -2.60
CA LYS A 201 -4.88 -49.61 -2.36
C LYS A 201 -5.23 -50.88 -3.15
N LYS A 202 -6.37 -50.94 -3.86
CA LYS A 202 -6.69 -52.08 -4.72
C LYS A 202 -5.93 -51.98 -6.06
N PRO A 203 -5.23 -53.03 -6.49
CA PRO A 203 -4.57 -53.04 -7.81
C PRO A 203 -5.64 -53.02 -8.91
N GLY A 204 -5.61 -51.99 -9.76
CA GLY A 204 -6.54 -51.80 -10.89
C GLY A 204 -7.31 -50.47 -10.92
N ASN A 205 -7.21 -49.62 -9.88
CA ASN A 205 -7.92 -48.34 -9.81
C ASN A 205 -6.98 -47.14 -10.03
N SER A 206 -6.47 -46.98 -11.24
CA SER A 206 -5.51 -45.92 -11.60
C SER A 206 -6.22 -44.65 -12.09
N ASN A 207 -6.83 -43.89 -11.19
CA ASN A 207 -7.36 -42.57 -11.51
C ASN A 207 -7.32 -41.60 -10.32
N PHE A 208 -6.16 -41.37 -9.70
CA PHE A 208 -5.93 -40.15 -8.92
C PHE A 208 -4.46 -39.66 -8.97
N PRO A 209 -4.21 -38.33 -9.07
CA PRO A 209 -2.87 -37.73 -9.07
C PRO A 209 -2.24 -37.76 -7.68
N GLN A 210 -0.93 -38.08 -7.62
CA GLN A 210 -0.11 -38.07 -6.41
C GLN A 210 0.01 -36.65 -5.82
N ARG A 211 -0.37 -36.48 -4.55
CA ARG A 211 0.03 -35.33 -3.72
C ARG A 211 1.55 -35.42 -3.50
N ARG A 212 2.31 -34.42 -3.97
CA ARG A 212 3.72 -34.27 -3.58
C ARG A 212 3.79 -33.66 -2.18
N GLU A 213 4.49 -34.36 -1.30
CA GLU A 213 4.85 -33.94 0.05
C GLU A 213 5.71 -32.67 0.03
N THR A 214 5.42 -31.77 0.96
CA THR A 214 6.23 -30.61 1.30
C THR A 214 7.55 -31.06 1.91
N ARG A 215 8.67 -30.85 1.21
CA ARG A 215 10.00 -30.93 1.81
C ARG A 215 10.32 -29.60 2.49
N GLU A 216 10.48 -29.66 3.80
CA GLU A 216 11.08 -28.61 4.63
C GLU A 216 12.50 -28.32 4.14
N PHE A 217 12.80 -27.06 3.86
CA PHE A 217 14.18 -26.58 3.68
C PHE A 217 14.60 -25.84 4.93
N HIS A 218 15.39 -26.52 5.77
CA HIS A 218 16.21 -25.91 6.80
C HIS A 218 17.33 -25.10 6.13
N TYR A 219 17.42 -23.80 6.44
CA TYR A 219 18.57 -22.98 6.10
C TYR A 219 19.39 -22.73 7.37
N ASP A 220 20.46 -23.50 7.54
CA ASP A 220 21.53 -23.19 8.49
C ASP A 220 22.41 -22.08 7.87
N CYS A 221 22.37 -20.89 8.46
CA CYS A 221 23.24 -19.78 8.12
C CYS A 221 24.50 -19.85 8.99
N ARG A 222 25.60 -20.38 8.43
CA ARG A 222 26.91 -20.39 9.07
C ARG A 222 27.65 -19.10 8.66
N ILE A 223 27.85 -18.22 9.65
CA ILE A 223 28.76 -17.08 9.56
C ILE A 223 30.17 -17.62 9.79
N ASP A 224 31.03 -17.52 8.78
CA ASP A 224 32.47 -17.61 8.99
C ASP A 224 33.06 -16.19 8.95
N LEU A 225 33.88 -15.92 9.98
CA LEU A 225 34.61 -14.68 10.29
C LEU A 225 35.67 -14.33 9.25
#